data_AF-J9DGM2-F1
#
_entry.id   AF-J9DGM2-F1
#
_cell.length_a   1.000
_cell.length_b   1.000
_cell.length_c   1.000
_cell.angle_alpha   90.00
_cell.angle_beta   90.00
_cell.angle_gamma   90.00
#
_symmetry.space_group_name_H-M   'P 1'
#
loop_
_entity.id
_entity.type
_entity.pdbx_description
1 polymer ?
#
loop_
_entity_poly.entity_id
_entity_poly.type
_entity_poly.pdbx_seq_one_letter_code
_entity_poly.pdbx_strand_id
1 'polypeptide(L)'
;MDETKELISKINNEINNILKHIHEILLFLRITETNSTNELKILVFTKQKTTLFAESVLRIYEYLLKIKYKKNKEKRYIQASSKSVPSNSDYDEKFLSILKILEESL
;
A
#
# COMPACT_ATOMS: atom_id res chain seq x y z
N MET A 1 1.01 -8.49 -17.98
CA MET A 1 -0.06 -7.56 -17.53
C MET A 1 0.60 -6.47 -16.69
N ASP A 2 0.22 -5.19 -16.81
CA ASP A 2 0.83 -4.10 -16.04
C ASP A 2 0.51 -4.27 -14.54
N GLU A 3 1.53 -4.57 -13.75
CA GLU A 3 1.43 -4.81 -12.30
C GLU A 3 0.77 -3.63 -11.57
N THR A 4 0.89 -2.40 -12.07
CA THR A 4 0.19 -1.24 -11.50
C THR A 4 -1.32 -1.34 -11.75
N LYS A 5 -1.72 -1.77 -12.95
CA LYS A 5 -3.15 -2.01 -13.28
C LYS A 5 -3.72 -3.16 -12.45
N GLU A 6 -2.92 -4.19 -12.18
CA GLU A 6 -3.33 -5.28 -11.30
C GLU A 6 -3.54 -4.79 -9.85
N LEU A 7 -2.62 -3.97 -9.32
CA LEU A 7 -2.76 -3.37 -7.99
C LEU A 7 -3.98 -2.43 -7.91
N ILE A 8 -4.25 -1.64 -8.96
CA ILE A 8 -5.46 -0.80 -9.05
C ILE A 8 -6.73 -1.67 -9.06
N SER A 9 -6.73 -2.78 -9.81
CA SER A 9 -7.87 -3.71 -9.81
C SER A 9 -8.11 -4.31 -8.42
N LYS A 10 -7.04 -4.66 -7.69
CA LYS A 10 -7.15 -5.13 -6.30
C LYS A 10 -7.70 -4.06 -5.37
N ILE A 11 -7.27 -2.80 -5.52
CA ILE A 11 -7.83 -1.66 -4.76
C ILE A 11 -9.34 -1.54 -5.02
N ASN A 12 -9.78 -1.60 -6.27
CA ASN A 12 -11.20 -1.51 -6.61
C ASN A 12 -12.02 -2.65 -5.98
N ASN A 13 -11.46 -3.87 -5.93
CA ASN A 13 -12.12 -4.98 -5.26
C ASN A 13 -12.27 -4.75 -3.74
N GLU A 14 -11.25 -4.22 -3.07
CA GLU A 14 -11.35 -3.89 -1.65
C GLU A 14 -12.35 -2.73 -1.40
N ILE A 15 -12.43 -1.74 -2.29
CA ILE A 15 -13.46 -0.68 -2.22
C ILE A 15 -14.87 -1.30 -2.35
N ASN A 16 -15.06 -2.25 -3.26
CA ASN A 16 -16.34 -2.95 -3.39
C ASN A 16 -16.68 -3.76 -2.13
N ASN A 17 -15.69 -4.37 -1.48
CA ASN A 17 -15.89 -5.07 -0.20
C ASN A 17 -16.31 -4.09 0.90
N ILE A 18 -15.67 -2.93 0.99
CA ILE A 18 -16.05 -1.85 1.91
C ILE A 18 -17.52 -1.44 1.71
N LEU A 19 -17.91 -1.13 0.47
CA LEU A 19 -19.27 -0.72 0.15
C LEU A 19 -20.28 -1.81 0.49
N LYS A 20 -19.95 -3.08 0.21
CA LYS A 20 -20.77 -4.23 0.58
C LYS A 20 -20.98 -4.33 2.09
N HIS A 21 -19.91 -4.21 2.89
CA HIS A 21 -20.02 -4.30 4.35
C HIS A 21 -20.82 -3.15 4.96
N ILE A 22 -20.65 -1.92 4.43
CA ILE A 22 -21.48 -0.78 4.84
C ILE A 22 -22.95 -1.05 4.49
N HIS A 23 -23.23 -1.53 3.27
CA HIS A 23 -24.59 -1.86 2.86
C HIS A 23 -25.23 -2.94 3.74
N GLU A 24 -24.47 -3.99 4.09
CA GLU A 24 -24.93 -5.04 5.00
C GLU A 24 -25.25 -4.51 6.41
N ILE A 25 -24.44 -3.59 6.94
CA ILE A 25 -24.73 -2.91 8.23
C ILE A 25 -26.05 -2.14 8.12
N LEU A 26 -26.20 -1.31 7.09
CA LEU A 26 -27.40 -0.48 6.91
C LEU A 26 -28.67 -1.34 6.74
N LEU A 27 -28.59 -2.41 5.94
CA LEU A 27 -29.69 -3.34 5.74
C LEU A 27 -30.08 -4.03 7.06
N PHE A 28 -29.07 -4.48 7.82
CA PHE A 28 -29.31 -5.14 9.10
C PHE A 28 -29.95 -4.18 10.10
N LEU A 29 -29.42 -2.96 10.24
CA LEU A 29 -29.98 -1.93 11.12
C LEU A 29 -31.44 -1.60 10.77
N ARG A 30 -31.75 -1.46 9.48
CA ARG A 30 -33.11 -1.22 9.00
C ARG A 30 -34.07 -2.35 9.37
N ILE A 31 -33.65 -3.62 9.22
CA ILE A 31 -34.46 -4.78 9.62
C ILE A 31 -34.67 -4.79 11.14
N THR A 32 -33.64 -4.41 11.90
CA THR A 32 -33.73 -4.37 13.36
C THR A 32 -34.53 -3.21 13.91
N GLU A 33 -34.67 -2.10 13.19
CA GLU A 33 -35.62 -1.02 13.56
C GLU A 33 -37.08 -1.49 13.42
N THR A 34 -37.36 -2.40 12.48
CA THR A 34 -38.72 -2.91 12.25
C THR A 34 -39.11 -4.07 13.17
N ASN A 35 -38.16 -4.72 13.84
CA ASN A 35 -38.38 -5.92 14.66
C ASN A 35 -37.83 -5.69 16.07
N SER A 36 -38.44 -6.27 17.11
CA SER A 36 -37.91 -6.24 18.49
C SER A 36 -36.64 -7.10 18.62
N THR A 37 -35.56 -6.63 18.02
CA THR A 37 -34.33 -7.40 17.84
C THR A 37 -33.38 -7.15 19.02
N ASN A 38 -32.72 -8.19 19.48
CA ASN A 38 -31.80 -8.12 20.62
C ASN A 38 -30.59 -7.23 20.30
N GLU A 39 -30.42 -6.13 21.04
CA GLU A 39 -29.32 -5.16 20.91
C GLU A 39 -27.94 -5.80 20.89
N LEU A 40 -27.74 -6.91 21.63
CA LEU A 40 -26.49 -7.65 21.63
C LEU A 40 -26.15 -8.23 20.25
N LYS A 41 -27.15 -8.69 19.49
CA LYS A 41 -26.95 -9.19 18.12
C LYS A 41 -26.53 -8.06 17.18
N ILE A 42 -27.12 -6.87 17.34
CA ILE A 42 -26.76 -5.67 16.56
C ILE A 42 -25.31 -5.29 16.82
N LEU A 43 -24.90 -5.28 18.07
CA LEU A 43 -23.53 -4.94 18.45
C LEU A 43 -22.52 -5.93 17.86
N VAL A 44 -22.76 -7.24 18.00
CA VAL A 44 -21.85 -8.28 17.49
C VAL A 44 -21.74 -8.22 15.96
N PHE A 45 -22.88 -8.09 15.26
CA PHE A 45 -22.91 -8.01 13.80
C PHE A 45 -22.16 -6.77 13.30
N THR A 46 -22.47 -5.60 13.85
CA THR A 46 -21.83 -4.33 13.48
C THR A 46 -20.33 -4.41 13.71
N LYS A 47 -19.90 -4.91 14.88
CA LYS A 47 -18.47 -5.08 15.20
C LYS A 47 -17.76 -5.95 14.17
N GLN A 48 -18.34 -7.10 13.79
CA GLN A 48 -17.75 -7.99 12.78
C GLN A 48 -17.60 -7.29 11.43
N LYS A 49 -18.63 -6.56 10.97
CA LYS A 49 -18.57 -5.84 9.70
C LYS A 49 -17.59 -4.67 9.72
N THR A 50 -17.48 -3.95 10.84
CA THR A 50 -16.47 -2.90 11.02
C THR A 50 -15.05 -3.46 10.98
N THR A 51 -14.80 -4.65 11.53
CA THR A 51 -13.48 -5.30 11.41
C THR A 51 -13.14 -5.61 9.95
N LEU A 52 -14.07 -6.21 9.19
CA LEU A 52 -13.85 -6.51 7.77
C LEU A 52 -13.66 -5.25 6.91
N PHE A 53 -14.40 -4.19 7.25
CA PHE A 53 -14.18 -2.85 6.68
C PHE A 53 -12.74 -2.37 6.91
N ALA A 54 -12.26 -2.43 8.16
CA ALA A 54 -10.92 -1.97 8.53
C ALA A 54 -9.81 -2.77 7.83
N GLU A 55 -9.97 -4.09 7.73
CA GLU A 55 -9.03 -4.95 6.98
C GLU A 55 -8.93 -4.56 5.50
N SER A 56 -10.06 -4.25 4.87
CA SER A 56 -10.11 -3.84 3.46
C SER A 56 -9.40 -2.49 3.27
N VAL A 57 -9.57 -1.55 4.20
CA VAL A 57 -8.83 -0.27 4.20
C VAL A 57 -7.33 -0.49 4.32
N LEU A 58 -6.90 -1.39 5.22
CA LEU A 58 -5.48 -1.73 5.38
C LEU A 58 -4.89 -2.30 4.10
N ARG A 59 -5.59 -3.26 3.45
CA ARG A 59 -5.16 -3.83 2.17
C ARG A 59 -5.02 -2.77 1.06
N ILE A 60 -5.96 -1.82 0.98
CA ILE A 60 -5.87 -0.68 0.04
C ILE A 60 -4.59 0.11 0.30
N TYR A 61 -4.31 0.44 1.56
CA TYR A 61 -3.11 1.18 1.93
C TYR A 61 -1.83 0.43 1.53
N GLU A 62 -1.76 -0.88 1.75
CA GLU A 62 -0.64 -1.72 1.33
C GLU A 62 -0.43 -1.70 -0.20
N TYR A 63 -1.51 -1.79 -0.99
CA TYR A 63 -1.42 -1.71 -2.45
C TYR A 63 -0.95 -0.33 -2.92
N LEU A 64 -1.45 0.75 -2.30
CA LEU A 64 -1.00 2.11 -2.59
C LEU A 64 0.49 2.30 -2.29
N LEU A 65 0.98 1.75 -1.17
CA LEU A 65 2.40 1.75 -0.85
C LEU A 65 3.22 1.05 -1.93
N LYS A 66 2.81 -0.15 -2.37
CA LYS A 66 3.49 -0.90 -3.45
C LYS A 66 3.58 -0.07 -4.73
N ILE A 67 2.49 0.60 -5.13
CA ILE A 67 2.48 1.51 -6.29
C ILE A 67 3.48 2.66 -6.09
N LYS A 68 3.48 3.30 -4.91
CA LYS A 68 4.37 4.42 -4.60
C LYS A 68 5.85 4.01 -4.62
N TYR A 69 6.19 2.88 -4.02
CA TYR A 69 7.57 2.37 -4.02
C TYR A 69 8.04 2.01 -5.42
N LYS A 70 7.18 1.43 -6.27
CA LYS A 70 7.52 1.14 -7.66
C LYS A 70 7.83 2.41 -8.46
N LYS A 71 6.96 3.41 -8.40
CA LYS A 71 7.19 4.72 -9.04
C LYS A 71 8.49 5.38 -8.56
N ASN A 72 8.83 5.23 -7.28
CA ASN A 72 10.08 5.77 -6.73
C ASN A 72 11.32 4.99 -7.21
N LYS A 73 11.24 3.65 -7.38
CA LYS A 73 12.33 2.86 -8.00
C LYS A 73 12.54 3.26 -9.45
N GLU A 74 11.46 3.40 -10.23
CA GLU A 74 11.53 3.81 -11.63
C GLU A 74 12.10 5.23 -11.78
N LYS A 75 11.71 6.18 -10.93
CA LYS A 75 12.31 7.53 -10.89
C LYS A 75 13.81 7.51 -10.60
N ARG A 76 14.27 6.66 -9.66
CA ARG A 76 15.70 6.49 -9.36
C ARG A 76 16.46 5.91 -10.55
N TYR A 77 15.88 4.95 -11.26
CA TYR A 77 16.48 4.37 -12.46
C TYR A 77 16.59 5.43 -13.59
N ILE A 78 15.54 6.22 -13.82
CA ILE A 78 15.53 7.27 -14.84
C ILE A 78 16.55 8.37 -14.51
N GLN A 79 16.70 8.76 -13.24
CA GLN A 79 17.73 9.72 -12.80
C GLN A 79 19.16 9.17 -12.92
N ALA A 80 19.35 7.86 -12.78
CA ALA A 80 20.63 7.21 -13.04
C ALA A 80 20.93 7.12 -14.55
N SER A 81 19.91 6.95 -15.39
CA SER A 81 20.06 6.88 -16.85
C SER A 81 20.07 8.24 -17.56
N SER A 82 19.63 9.32 -16.92
CA SER A 82 19.60 10.68 -17.49
C SER A 82 20.78 11.56 -17.11
N LYS A 83 21.65 11.09 -16.20
CA LYS A 83 23.00 11.63 -16.07
C LYS A 83 23.85 10.98 -17.16
N SER A 84 24.38 11.76 -18.10
CA SER A 84 25.53 11.32 -18.87
C SER A 84 26.57 10.81 -17.88
N VAL A 85 27.00 9.56 -18.06
CA VAL A 85 28.10 8.94 -17.32
C VAL A 85 29.24 9.96 -17.26
N PRO A 86 29.56 10.53 -16.09
CA PRO A 86 30.82 11.23 -15.93
C PRO A 86 31.89 10.19 -16.27
N SER A 87 32.85 10.52 -17.14
CA SER A 87 33.94 9.61 -17.49
C SER A 87 34.47 8.93 -16.22
N ASN A 88 34.53 7.59 -16.24
CA ASN A 88 34.83 6.74 -15.07
C ASN A 88 36.10 7.12 -14.29
N SER A 89 36.98 7.98 -14.82
CA SER A 89 38.21 8.42 -14.15
C SER A 89 37.97 9.03 -12.76
N ASP A 90 36.96 9.88 -12.60
CA ASP A 90 36.83 10.71 -11.40
C ASP A 90 36.10 9.99 -10.25
N TYR A 91 35.27 8.99 -10.57
CA TYR A 91 34.59 8.17 -9.57
C TYR A 91 35.48 7.03 -9.09
N ASP A 92 36.30 6.45 -9.97
CA ASP A 92 37.25 5.41 -9.60
C ASP A 92 38.31 5.96 -8.64
N GLU A 93 38.84 7.18 -8.87
CA GLU A 93 39.78 7.81 -7.94
C GLU A 93 39.18 8.18 -6.57
N LYS A 94 37.93 8.69 -6.55
CA LYS A 94 37.23 8.99 -5.29
C LYS A 94 36.85 7.74 -4.52
N PHE A 95 36.48 6.66 -5.20
CA PHE A 95 36.19 5.39 -4.56
C PHE A 95 37.45 4.73 -3.99
N LEU A 96 38.54 4.74 -4.75
CA LEU A 96 39.84 4.20 -4.30
C LEU A 96 40.42 4.99 -3.13
N SER A 97 40.26 6.32 -3.10
CA SER A 97 40.70 7.13 -1.96
C SER A 97 39.90 6.86 -0.69
N ILE A 98 38.59 6.60 -0.79
CA ILE A 98 37.76 6.20 0.36
C ILE A 98 38.18 4.82 0.89
N LEU A 99 38.45 3.86 0.00
CA LEU A 99 38.94 2.54 0.40
C LEU A 99 40.30 2.62 1.10
N LYS A 100 41.21 3.46 0.60
CA LYS A 100 42.53 3.65 1.20
C LYS A 100 42.46 4.26 2.61
N ILE A 101 41.58 5.23 2.84
CA ILE A 101 41.34 5.81 4.18
C ILE A 101 40.81 4.75 5.15
N LEU A 102 39.95 3.84 4.68
CA LEU A 102 39.40 2.76 5.50
C LEU A 102 40.43 1.68 5.85
N GLU A 103 41.36 1.36 4.94
CA GLU A 103 42.47 0.45 5.21
C GLU A 103 43.51 1.04 6.18
N GLU A 104 43.81 2.33 6.09
CA GLU A 104 44.77 3.00 6.99
C GLU A 104 44.21 3.26 8.41
N SER A 105 42.90 3.04 8.61
CA SER A 105 42.21 3.24 9.89
C SER A 105 42.00 1.93 10.68
N LEU A 106 42.53 0.80 10.20
CA LEU A 106 42.54 -0.53 10.84
C LEU A 106 43.95 -0.89 11.30
#